data_AF-A0A552J2I8-F1
#
_entry.id   AF-A0A552J2I8-F1
#
_cell.length_a   1.000
_cell.length_b   1.000
_cell.length_c   1.000
_cell.angle_alpha   90.00
_cell.angle_beta   90.00
_cell.angle_gamma   90.00
#
_symmetry.space_group_name_H-M   'P 1'
#
loop_
_entity.id
_entity.type
_entity.pdbx_description
1 polymer ?
#
loop_
_entity_poly.entity_id
_entity_poly.type
_entity_poly.pdbx_seq_one_letter_code
_entity_poly.pdbx_strand_id
1 'polypeptide(L)'
;MNKNRLFPTLALAGATSLAAMLTPVAAMAVTFNVNRSWSEGTNNASLVGTVDVPVGSYTIQNGSPNPFTNVNLTLTINGNAVTLNAVNLTETSAPAQFLVNATSSVLTFNPDVSGCSFGAICQSQLEFIDSSQGLSGPFYRIQSVFSLGFSQNEEYGVIRSPFTGVTSSINLPVTFGTAQQQPPTSVPEPTTTVGLLGLGLLGVGSALKRMGK
;
A
#
# COMPACT_ATOMS: atom_id res chain seq x y z
N MET A 1 -3.42 65.19 37.05
CA MET A 1 -3.53 64.85 35.61
C MET A 1 -3.12 63.39 35.43
N ASN A 2 -4.11 62.50 35.28
CA ASN A 2 -3.91 61.07 35.02
C ASN A 2 -3.48 60.88 33.56
N LYS A 3 -2.32 60.26 33.33
CA LYS A 3 -1.91 59.80 31.99
C LYS A 3 -2.30 58.34 31.85
N ASN A 4 -3.38 58.11 31.10
CA ASN A 4 -3.87 56.79 30.73
C ASN A 4 -2.79 55.99 29.99
N ARG A 5 -2.53 54.78 30.48
CA ARG A 5 -1.79 53.73 29.78
C ARG A 5 -2.73 53.12 28.73
N LEU A 6 -2.32 53.11 27.48
CA LEU A 6 -2.95 52.30 26.43
C LEU A 6 -1.87 51.40 25.84
N PHE A 7 -1.95 50.13 26.21
CA PHE A 7 -1.21 49.05 25.56
C PHE A 7 -1.87 48.79 24.19
N PRO A 8 -1.12 48.72 23.08
CA PRO A 8 -1.68 48.26 21.83
C PRO A 8 -1.99 46.77 21.92
N THR A 9 -3.27 46.45 22.06
CA THR A 9 -3.81 45.10 21.95
C THR A 9 -3.51 44.56 20.55
N LEU A 10 -2.83 43.41 20.49
CA LEU A 10 -2.64 42.64 19.27
C LEU A 10 -4.00 42.24 18.68
N ALA A 11 -4.33 42.75 17.51
CA ALA A 11 -5.40 42.19 16.69
C ALA A 11 -4.80 41.05 15.84
N LEU A 12 -4.78 39.84 16.41
CA LEU A 12 -4.54 38.62 15.65
C LEU A 12 -5.80 38.35 14.82
N ALA A 13 -5.85 38.92 13.61
CA ALA A 13 -6.91 38.66 12.66
C ALA A 13 -6.85 37.18 12.27
N GLY A 14 -7.82 36.41 12.78
CA GLY A 14 -7.99 35.00 12.48
C GLY A 14 -8.30 34.79 11.00
N ALA A 15 -7.30 34.29 10.28
CA ALA A 15 -7.54 33.60 9.03
C ALA A 15 -7.90 32.14 9.36
N THR A 16 -9.14 31.90 9.79
CA THR A 16 -9.72 30.56 9.71
C THR A 16 -10.02 30.30 8.24
N SER A 17 -9.02 29.83 7.51
CA SER A 17 -9.21 29.31 6.16
C SER A 17 -10.18 28.15 6.24
N LEU A 18 -11.34 28.34 5.63
CA LEU A 18 -12.36 27.33 5.37
C LEU A 18 -11.69 26.11 4.72
N ALA A 19 -11.47 25.05 5.49
CA ALA A 19 -11.10 23.76 4.95
C ALA A 19 -12.29 23.28 4.12
N ALA A 20 -12.17 23.38 2.79
CA ALA A 20 -13.10 22.72 1.89
C ALA A 20 -13.12 21.23 2.28
N MET A 21 -14.24 20.78 2.83
CA MET A 21 -14.54 19.36 3.01
C MET A 21 -14.71 18.75 1.62
N LEU A 22 -13.58 18.53 0.95
CA LEU A 22 -13.49 17.55 -0.11
C LEU A 22 -13.72 16.21 0.57
N THR A 23 -14.94 15.70 0.48
CA THR A 23 -15.18 14.28 0.70
C THR A 23 -14.12 13.54 -0.11
N PRO A 24 -13.19 12.79 0.51
CA PRO A 24 -12.25 12.02 -0.26
C PRO A 24 -13.10 11.09 -1.11
N VAL A 25 -13.05 11.28 -2.44
CA VAL A 25 -13.31 10.16 -3.34
C VAL A 25 -12.36 9.11 -2.83
N ALA A 26 -12.88 8.05 -2.22
CA ALA A 26 -12.07 6.93 -1.79
C ALA A 26 -11.34 6.45 -3.04
N ALA A 27 -10.08 6.84 -3.17
CA ALA A 27 -9.26 6.47 -4.31
C ALA A 27 -9.28 4.94 -4.33
N MET A 28 -9.74 4.37 -5.43
CA MET A 28 -9.80 2.91 -5.56
C MET A 28 -8.38 2.37 -5.39
N ALA A 29 -8.22 1.43 -4.47
CA ALA A 29 -6.94 0.78 -4.24
C ALA A 29 -6.54 -0.02 -5.49
N VAL A 30 -5.27 0.05 -5.85
CA VAL A 30 -4.68 -0.82 -6.87
C VAL A 30 -4.05 -2.01 -6.15
N THR A 31 -4.34 -3.21 -6.63
CA THR A 31 -3.66 -4.43 -6.18
C THR A 31 -2.29 -4.52 -6.83
N PHE A 32 -1.24 -4.63 -6.03
CA PHE A 32 0.13 -4.84 -6.49
C PHE A 32 0.59 -6.25 -6.16
N ASN A 33 1.08 -6.98 -7.17
CA ASN A 33 1.80 -8.22 -6.99
C ASN A 33 3.20 -7.92 -6.47
N VAL A 34 3.52 -8.55 -5.35
CA VAL A 34 4.84 -8.54 -4.74
C VAL A 34 5.52 -9.86 -5.09
N ASN A 35 6.73 -9.77 -5.62
CA ASN A 35 7.59 -10.91 -5.88
C ASN A 35 9.03 -10.47 -5.66
N ARG A 36 9.51 -10.64 -4.43
CA ARG A 36 10.85 -10.26 -4.01
C ARG A 36 11.63 -11.49 -3.57
N SER A 37 12.93 -11.48 -3.80
CA SER A 37 13.85 -12.52 -3.35
C SER A 37 15.20 -11.91 -3.01
N TRP A 38 15.78 -12.32 -1.89
CA TRP A 38 17.10 -11.89 -1.43
C TRP A 38 17.81 -13.03 -0.70
N SER A 39 19.10 -12.88 -0.48
CA SER A 39 19.93 -13.92 0.11
C SER A 39 21.09 -13.34 0.91
N GLU A 40 21.51 -14.08 1.92
CA GLU A 40 22.67 -13.80 2.76
C GLU A 40 23.44 -15.09 3.02
N GLY A 41 24.65 -15.20 2.44
CA GLY A 41 25.44 -16.43 2.52
C GLY A 41 24.69 -17.63 1.93
N THR A 42 24.38 -18.63 2.75
CA THR A 42 23.63 -19.84 2.36
C THR A 42 22.12 -19.73 2.57
N ASN A 43 21.65 -18.62 3.15
CA ASN A 43 20.24 -18.44 3.48
C ASN A 43 19.53 -17.64 2.38
N ASN A 44 18.32 -18.09 2.05
CA ASN A 44 17.51 -17.52 0.98
C ASN A 44 16.16 -17.09 1.56
N ALA A 45 15.67 -15.95 1.10
CA ALA A 45 14.37 -15.44 1.48
C ALA A 45 13.58 -14.95 0.26
N SER A 46 12.26 -15.07 0.33
CA SER A 46 11.35 -14.51 -0.65
C SER A 46 10.09 -13.96 0.00
N LEU A 47 9.50 -12.96 -0.63
CA LEU A 47 8.23 -12.36 -0.24
C LEU A 47 7.33 -12.33 -1.47
N VAL A 48 6.25 -13.10 -1.42
CA VAL A 48 5.33 -13.26 -2.55
C VAL A 48 3.90 -13.02 -2.10
N GLY A 49 3.12 -12.29 -2.89
CA GLY A 49 1.70 -12.09 -2.61
C GLY A 49 1.19 -10.78 -3.17
N THR A 50 0.26 -10.16 -2.46
CA THR A 50 -0.42 -8.93 -2.90
C THR A 50 -0.58 -7.93 -1.77
N VAL A 51 -0.57 -6.65 -2.16
CA VAL A 51 -0.96 -5.53 -1.29
C VAL A 51 -1.86 -4.58 -2.05
N ASP A 52 -2.86 -4.01 -1.38
CA ASP A 52 -3.78 -3.04 -1.98
C ASP A 52 -3.48 -1.63 -1.45
N VAL A 53 -3.10 -0.73 -2.35
CA VAL A 53 -2.72 0.65 -2.01
C VAL A 53 -3.40 1.61 -2.99
N PRO A 54 -4.11 2.65 -2.52
CA PRO A 54 -4.63 3.68 -3.41
C PRO A 54 -3.50 4.42 -4.14
N VAL A 55 -3.78 4.88 -5.36
CA VAL A 55 -2.83 5.66 -6.14
C VAL A 55 -2.55 6.98 -5.42
N GLY A 56 -1.28 7.29 -5.21
CA GLY A 56 -0.85 8.49 -4.52
C GLY A 56 0.57 8.40 -3.99
N SER A 57 1.02 9.52 -3.41
CA SER A 57 2.28 9.60 -2.69
C SER A 57 1.99 9.84 -1.21
N TYR A 58 2.57 9.00 -0.36
CA TYR A 58 2.33 8.97 1.08
C TYR A 58 3.65 9.11 1.83
N THR A 59 3.65 9.98 2.81
CA THR A 59 4.74 10.08 3.79
C THR A 59 4.28 9.42 5.07
N ILE A 60 4.99 8.39 5.48
CA ILE A 60 4.70 7.65 6.70
C ILE A 60 5.70 8.06 7.79
N GLN A 61 5.13 8.38 8.95
CA GLN A 61 5.82 8.64 10.21
C GLN A 61 5.06 7.92 11.34
N ASN A 62 5.68 7.78 12.50
CA ASN A 62 5.10 7.11 13.65
C ASN A 62 3.80 7.80 14.05
N GLY A 63 2.73 7.02 14.17
CA GLY A 63 1.38 7.51 14.45
C GLY A 63 0.60 8.02 13.22
N SER A 64 1.22 8.12 12.04
CA SER A 64 0.49 8.45 10.81
C SER A 64 -0.27 7.24 10.27
N PRO A 65 -1.47 7.43 9.68
CA PRO A 65 -2.16 6.38 8.94
C PRO A 65 -1.29 5.82 7.81
N ASN A 66 -1.37 4.50 7.60
CA ASN A 66 -0.71 3.84 6.47
C ASN A 66 -1.70 3.69 5.29
N PRO A 67 -1.22 3.70 4.03
CA PRO A 67 -2.08 3.63 2.87
C PRO A 67 -2.49 2.19 2.48
N PHE A 68 -2.07 1.16 3.24
CA PHE A 68 -2.35 -0.23 2.91
C PHE A 68 -3.75 -0.60 3.38
N THR A 69 -4.59 -0.97 2.43
CA THR A 69 -5.99 -1.35 2.69
C THR A 69 -6.17 -2.86 2.84
N ASN A 70 -5.25 -3.63 2.27
CA ASN A 70 -5.21 -5.08 2.36
C ASN A 70 -3.77 -5.57 2.16
N VAL A 71 -3.38 -6.61 2.89
CA VAL A 71 -2.06 -7.23 2.81
C VAL A 71 -2.25 -8.74 2.86
N ASN A 72 -1.72 -9.43 1.86
CA ASN A 72 -1.66 -10.88 1.83
C ASN A 72 -0.32 -11.29 1.22
N LEU A 73 0.69 -11.40 2.07
CA LEU A 73 2.05 -11.73 1.69
C LEU A 73 2.48 -13.04 2.35
N THR A 74 3.27 -13.82 1.64
CA THR A 74 3.92 -15.03 2.16
C THR A 74 5.42 -14.77 2.18
N LEU A 75 5.99 -14.70 3.39
CA LEU A 75 7.42 -14.67 3.62
C LEU A 75 7.92 -16.12 3.68
N THR A 76 8.88 -16.47 2.84
CA THR A 76 9.55 -17.77 2.87
C THR A 76 11.02 -17.57 3.21
N ILE A 77 11.53 -18.26 4.23
CA ILE A 77 12.95 -18.28 4.58
C ILE A 77 13.43 -19.72 4.67
N ASN A 78 14.43 -20.08 3.85
CA ASN A 78 15.00 -21.42 3.77
C ASN A 78 13.93 -22.52 3.64
N GLY A 79 12.87 -22.27 2.88
CA GLY A 79 11.76 -23.20 2.66
C GLY A 79 10.64 -23.17 3.73
N ASN A 80 10.80 -22.42 4.82
CA ASN A 80 9.72 -22.22 5.80
C ASN A 80 8.89 -21.01 5.39
N ALA A 81 7.58 -21.18 5.25
CA ALA A 81 6.66 -20.12 4.80
C ALA A 81 5.72 -19.67 5.91
N VAL A 82 5.50 -18.36 6.00
CA VAL A 82 4.57 -17.72 6.95
C VAL A 82 3.81 -16.59 6.27
N THR A 83 2.57 -16.36 6.69
CA THR A 83 1.74 -15.28 6.15
C THR A 83 1.94 -14.00 6.94
N LEU A 84 2.08 -12.89 6.23
CA LEU A 84 2.08 -11.52 6.76
C LEU A 84 0.84 -10.82 6.21
N ASN A 85 0.03 -10.22 7.08
CA ASN A 85 -1.29 -9.70 6.75
C ASN A 85 -1.59 -8.32 7.36
N ALA A 86 -0.60 -7.67 7.96
CA ALA A 86 -0.71 -6.31 8.48
C ALA A 86 0.59 -5.53 8.29
N VAL A 87 0.49 -4.21 8.42
CA VAL A 87 1.63 -3.27 8.38
C VAL A 87 1.85 -2.68 9.76
N ASN A 88 3.11 -2.63 10.18
CA ASN A 88 3.57 -1.94 11.37
C ASN A 88 4.52 -0.79 11.01
N LEU A 89 4.31 0.36 11.67
CA LEU A 89 5.02 1.62 11.45
C LEU A 89 5.61 2.23 12.72
N THR A 90 5.67 1.49 13.84
CA THR A 90 6.00 2.05 15.15
C THR A 90 7.40 2.63 15.26
N GLU A 91 8.31 2.29 14.35
CA GLU A 91 9.73 2.66 14.46
C GLU A 91 10.17 3.78 13.49
N THR A 92 9.30 4.28 12.60
CA THR A 92 9.65 5.45 11.76
C THR A 92 9.37 6.75 12.49
N SER A 93 10.31 7.26 13.27
CA SER A 93 10.15 8.54 13.99
C SER A 93 10.78 9.72 13.25
N ALA A 94 10.12 10.89 13.28
CA ALA A 94 10.73 12.13 12.81
C ALA A 94 12.11 12.35 13.48
N PRO A 95 13.14 12.76 12.73
CA PRO A 95 13.09 13.35 11.39
C PRO A 95 13.06 12.36 10.22
N ALA A 96 13.17 11.05 10.47
CA ALA A 96 13.06 10.04 9.42
C ALA A 96 11.63 9.96 8.85
N GLN A 97 11.53 9.55 7.59
CA GLN A 97 10.28 9.46 6.84
C GLN A 97 10.32 8.25 5.92
N PHE A 98 9.24 7.48 5.87
CA PHE A 98 9.11 6.40 4.90
C PHE A 98 8.18 6.85 3.78
N LEU A 99 8.71 7.01 2.57
CA LEU A 99 7.92 7.45 1.42
C LEU A 99 7.38 6.24 0.66
N VAL A 100 6.07 6.21 0.45
CA VAL A 100 5.38 5.24 -0.39
C VAL A 100 4.81 5.97 -1.60
N ASN A 101 5.14 5.50 -2.79
CA ASN A 101 4.59 6.03 -4.02
C ASN A 101 3.92 4.91 -4.82
N ALA A 102 2.60 5.00 -4.97
CA ALA A 102 1.77 4.05 -5.69
C ALA A 102 1.23 4.71 -6.95
N THR A 103 1.59 4.18 -8.11
CA THR A 103 1.03 4.57 -9.41
C THR A 103 0.04 3.52 -9.88
N SER A 104 -0.58 3.71 -11.04
CA SER A 104 -1.43 2.68 -11.65
C SER A 104 -0.67 1.41 -12.07
N SER A 105 0.67 1.41 -12.03
CA SER A 105 1.51 0.32 -12.53
C SER A 105 2.55 -0.19 -11.54
N VAL A 106 3.01 0.65 -10.61
CA VAL A 106 4.16 0.35 -9.75
C VAL A 106 3.93 0.88 -8.34
N LEU A 107 4.30 0.07 -7.35
CA LEU A 107 4.44 0.47 -5.95
C LEU A 107 5.93 0.59 -5.62
N THR A 108 6.34 1.76 -5.15
CA THR A 108 7.73 2.09 -4.81
C THR A 108 7.86 2.53 -3.37
N PHE A 109 8.92 2.07 -2.71
CA PHE A 109 9.28 2.47 -1.35
C PHE A 109 10.60 3.21 -1.35
N ASN A 110 10.65 4.28 -0.56
CA ASN A 110 11.84 5.08 -0.36
C ASN A 110 11.93 5.50 1.11
N PRO A 111 12.52 4.67 1.97
CA PRO A 111 12.96 5.09 3.29
C PRO A 111 13.90 6.30 3.20
N ASP A 112 13.69 7.30 4.03
CA ASP A 112 14.49 8.52 4.06
C ASP A 112 14.94 8.87 5.49
N VAL A 113 16.25 9.04 5.63
CA VAL A 113 16.94 9.40 6.87
C VAL A 113 17.78 10.68 6.69
N SER A 114 17.57 11.44 5.61
CA SER A 114 18.32 12.66 5.30
C SER A 114 18.19 13.76 6.35
N GLY A 115 17.08 13.79 7.11
CA GLY A 115 16.86 14.72 8.20
C GLY A 115 17.56 14.36 9.51
N CYS A 116 18.24 13.22 9.57
CA CYS A 116 18.86 12.72 10.80
C CYS A 116 20.22 13.39 11.07
N SER A 117 20.50 13.66 12.35
CA SER A 117 21.73 14.37 12.77
C SER A 117 22.85 13.41 13.17
N PHE A 118 24.10 13.81 12.92
CA PHE A 118 25.29 13.06 13.33
C PHE A 118 25.25 12.77 14.84
N GLY A 119 25.54 11.52 15.23
CA GLY A 119 25.51 11.08 16.63
C GLY A 119 24.13 10.62 17.13
N ALA A 120 23.05 10.76 16.33
CA ALA A 120 21.76 10.14 16.60
C ALA A 120 21.59 8.84 15.82
N ILE A 121 20.90 7.86 16.42
CA ILE A 121 20.36 6.70 15.69
C ILE A 121 18.98 7.11 15.18
N CYS A 122 18.76 6.91 13.90
CA CYS A 122 17.54 7.33 13.23
C CYS A 122 17.16 6.28 12.19
N GLN A 123 15.88 5.92 12.15
CA GLN A 123 15.41 4.81 11.34
C GLN A 123 14.13 5.20 10.61
N SER A 124 14.10 4.89 9.32
CA SER A 124 12.88 4.90 8.51
C SER A 124 12.62 3.46 8.09
N GLN A 125 11.54 2.87 8.59
CA GLN A 125 11.19 1.50 8.26
C GLN A 125 9.69 1.26 8.13
N LEU A 126 9.36 0.29 7.29
CA LEU A 126 8.03 -0.27 7.16
C LEU A 126 8.14 -1.77 7.33
N GLU A 127 7.31 -2.32 8.22
CA GLU A 127 7.26 -3.74 8.51
C GLU A 127 5.92 -4.34 8.08
N PHE A 128 5.97 -5.49 7.42
CA PHE A 128 4.83 -6.37 7.25
C PHE A 128 4.92 -7.47 8.28
N ILE A 129 3.83 -7.73 9.00
CA ILE A 129 3.78 -8.62 10.16
C ILE A 129 2.61 -9.60 10.05
N ASP A 130 2.70 -10.69 10.80
CA ASP A 130 1.52 -11.48 11.17
C ASP A 130 0.76 -10.76 12.29
N SER A 131 -0.42 -10.23 11.98
CA SER A 131 -1.28 -9.51 12.94
C SER A 131 -1.65 -10.33 14.18
N SER A 132 -1.65 -11.66 14.10
CA SER A 132 -1.95 -12.53 15.23
C SER A 132 -0.82 -12.58 16.27
N GLN A 133 0.41 -12.26 15.86
CA GLN A 133 1.62 -12.32 16.70
C GLN A 133 2.29 -10.95 16.90
N GLY A 134 1.93 -9.95 16.09
CA GLY A 134 2.53 -8.61 16.18
C GLY A 134 4.04 -8.62 15.92
N LEU A 135 4.77 -7.75 16.62
CA LEU A 135 6.23 -7.65 16.55
C LEU A 135 6.97 -8.85 17.16
N SER A 136 6.27 -9.65 17.97
CA SER A 136 6.82 -10.88 18.56
C SER A 136 6.76 -12.07 17.60
N GLY A 137 6.17 -11.89 16.41
CA GLY A 137 6.05 -12.91 15.37
C GLY A 137 7.02 -12.74 14.20
N PRO A 138 6.75 -13.41 13.06
CA PRO A 138 7.51 -13.22 11.84
C PRO A 138 7.24 -11.84 11.24
N PHE A 139 8.24 -11.31 10.53
CA PHE A 139 8.11 -10.03 9.85
C PHE A 139 9.00 -9.94 8.61
N TYR A 140 8.61 -9.07 7.69
CA TYR A 140 9.45 -8.56 6.63
C TYR A 140 9.57 -7.04 6.79
N ARG A 141 10.77 -6.49 6.61
CA ARG A 141 11.07 -5.08 6.77
C ARG A 141 11.88 -4.56 5.60
N ILE A 142 11.53 -3.36 5.14
CA ILE A 142 12.42 -2.51 4.34
C ILE A 142 12.76 -1.29 5.20
N GLN A 143 14.03 -0.93 5.25
CA GLN A 143 14.49 0.17 6.10
C GLN A 143 15.66 0.96 5.52
N SER A 144 15.80 2.18 6.01
CA SER A 144 17.07 2.92 6.03
C SER A 144 17.40 3.29 7.47
N VAL A 145 18.63 3.02 7.87
CA VAL A 145 19.17 3.31 9.20
C VAL A 145 20.32 4.30 9.05
N PHE A 146 20.23 5.41 9.77
CA PHE A 146 21.31 6.35 9.94
C PHE A 146 21.96 6.17 11.31
N SER A 147 23.27 5.93 11.31
CA SER A 147 24.07 5.78 12.52
C SER A 147 25.47 6.31 12.28
N LEU A 148 26.00 7.09 13.24
CA LEU A 148 27.37 7.63 13.22
C LEU A 148 27.74 8.38 11.92
N GLY A 149 26.78 9.01 11.25
CA GLY A 149 27.02 9.74 10.00
C GLY A 149 26.85 8.91 8.72
N PHE A 150 26.54 7.62 8.85
CA PHE A 150 26.38 6.71 7.71
C PHE A 150 24.93 6.26 7.59
N SER A 151 24.43 6.20 6.35
CA SER A 151 23.15 5.58 6.03
C SER A 151 23.36 4.18 5.46
N GLN A 152 22.54 3.24 5.89
CA GLN A 152 22.49 1.87 5.39
C GLN A 152 21.06 1.52 5.03
N ASN A 153 20.86 0.95 3.86
CA ASN A 153 19.55 0.58 3.35
C ASN A 153 19.48 -0.94 3.26
N GLU A 154 18.45 -1.51 3.85
CA GLU A 154 18.35 -2.96 4.04
C GLU A 154 16.93 -3.45 3.77
N GLU A 155 16.84 -4.68 3.25
CA GLU A 155 15.65 -5.50 3.38
C GLU A 155 15.95 -6.70 4.30
N TYR A 156 15.03 -6.99 5.22
CA TYR A 156 15.23 -7.99 6.26
C TYR A 156 13.96 -8.81 6.46
N GLY A 157 14.07 -10.14 6.41
CA GLY A 157 12.99 -11.04 6.78
C GLY A 157 13.37 -11.90 7.97
N VAL A 158 12.41 -12.16 8.86
CA VAL A 158 12.58 -13.03 10.03
C VAL A 158 11.38 -13.95 10.19
N ILE A 159 11.66 -15.23 10.43
CA ILE A 159 10.75 -16.21 11.02
C ILE A 159 11.32 -16.53 12.39
N ARG A 160 10.53 -16.36 13.46
CA ARG A 160 11.04 -16.54 14.84
C ARG A 160 11.02 -17.99 15.32
N SER A 161 10.29 -18.87 14.64
CA SER A 161 10.21 -20.30 14.96
C SER A 161 10.12 -21.13 13.66
N PRO A 162 11.20 -21.83 13.25
CA PRO A 162 12.56 -21.76 13.79
C PRO A 162 13.14 -20.35 13.64
N PHE A 163 14.01 -19.90 14.54
CA PHE A 163 14.62 -18.57 14.42
C PHE A 163 15.55 -18.53 13.19
N THR A 164 15.07 -17.94 12.11
CA THR A 164 15.79 -17.73 10.86
C THR A 164 15.56 -16.31 10.36
N GLY A 165 16.64 -15.62 10.03
CA GLY A 165 16.60 -14.28 9.46
C GLY A 165 17.55 -14.16 8.29
N VAL A 166 17.20 -13.33 7.31
CA VAL A 166 18.02 -13.06 6.12
C VAL A 166 17.97 -11.57 5.84
N THR A 167 19.12 -10.91 5.86
CA THR A 167 19.24 -9.48 5.52
C THR A 167 19.95 -9.29 4.18
N SER A 168 19.64 -8.22 3.46
CA SER A 168 20.36 -7.84 2.25
C SER A 168 20.39 -6.33 2.11
N SER A 169 21.50 -5.80 1.57
CA SER A 169 21.60 -4.39 1.24
C SER A 169 20.83 -4.09 -0.04
N ILE A 170 20.13 -2.95 -0.07
CA ILE A 170 19.29 -2.56 -1.20
C ILE A 170 19.61 -1.14 -1.68
N ASN A 171 19.32 -0.87 -2.94
CA ASN A 171 19.36 0.48 -3.49
C ASN A 171 17.95 1.09 -3.44
N LEU A 172 17.88 2.36 -3.04
CA LEU A 172 16.64 3.12 -2.93
C LEU A 172 16.53 4.17 -4.06
N PRO A 173 15.33 4.51 -4.53
CA PRO A 173 14.04 3.89 -4.19
C PRO A 173 13.92 2.46 -4.75
N VAL A 174 13.15 1.61 -4.07
CA VAL A 174 12.94 0.22 -4.49
C VAL A 174 11.53 0.01 -5.04
N THR A 175 11.43 -0.64 -6.20
CA THR A 175 10.17 -1.17 -6.71
C THR A 175 9.75 -2.35 -5.86
N PHE A 176 8.68 -2.19 -5.07
CA PHE A 176 8.17 -3.21 -4.17
C PHE A 176 7.21 -4.18 -4.85
N GLY A 177 6.36 -3.66 -5.74
CA GLY A 177 5.40 -4.47 -6.49
C GLY A 177 4.95 -3.82 -7.79
N THR A 178 4.32 -4.62 -8.65
CA THR A 178 3.74 -4.18 -9.92
C THR A 178 2.24 -4.38 -9.89
N ALA A 179 1.48 -3.47 -10.49
CA ALA A 179 0.02 -3.55 -10.47
C ALA A 179 -0.44 -4.84 -11.16
N GLN A 180 -1.34 -5.56 -10.50
CA GLN A 180 -2.03 -6.68 -11.11
C GLN A 180 -2.85 -6.13 -12.26
N GLN A 181 -2.52 -6.52 -13.49
CA GLN A 181 -3.38 -6.21 -14.62
C GLN A 181 -4.69 -6.95 -14.40
N GLN A 182 -5.77 -6.23 -14.12
CA GLN A 182 -7.10 -6.78 -14.21
C GLN A 182 -7.25 -7.29 -15.66
N PRO A 183 -7.63 -8.56 -15.88
CA PRO A 183 -8.07 -8.98 -17.21
C PRO A 183 -9.11 -7.97 -17.68
N PRO A 184 -9.09 -7.52 -18.95
CA PRO A 184 -10.11 -6.62 -19.45
C PRO A 184 -11.46 -7.26 -19.13
N THR A 185 -12.22 -6.63 -18.24
CA THR A 185 -13.60 -7.03 -17.99
C THR A 185 -14.29 -6.81 -19.32
N SER A 186 -14.52 -7.89 -20.08
CA SER A 186 -15.39 -7.86 -21.24
C SER A 186 -16.76 -7.45 -20.71
N VAL A 187 -17.07 -6.16 -20.79
CA VAL A 187 -18.40 -5.63 -20.64
C VAL A 187 -19.25 -6.41 -21.65
N PRO A 188 -20.26 -7.20 -21.23
CA PRO A 188 -21.23 -7.69 -22.19
C PRO A 188 -21.89 -6.45 -22.78
N GLU A 189 -21.78 -6.27 -24.10
CA GLU A 189 -22.57 -5.24 -24.79
C GLU A 189 -24.02 -5.35 -24.33
N PRO A 190 -24.69 -4.24 -24.00
CA PRO A 190 -26.11 -4.28 -23.72
C PRO A 190 -26.80 -4.82 -24.97
N THR A 191 -27.25 -6.06 -24.91
CA THR A 191 -28.11 -6.64 -25.95
C THR A 191 -29.41 -5.84 -25.88
N THR A 192 -29.55 -4.87 -26.78
CA THR A 192 -30.79 -4.10 -26.94
C THR A 192 -31.89 -5.08 -27.31
N THR A 193 -32.65 -5.49 -26.29
CA THR A 193 -33.92 -6.18 -26.45
C THR A 193 -34.91 -5.14 -26.98
N VAL A 194 -34.96 -4.98 -28.30
CA VAL A 194 -36.06 -4.26 -28.95
C VAL A 194 -37.24 -5.21 -29.00
N GLY A 195 -38.01 -5.22 -27.92
CA GLY A 195 -39.36 -5.77 -27.90
C GLY A 195 -40.34 -4.62 -27.72
N LEU A 196 -41.10 -4.27 -28.75
CA LEU A 196 -42.43 -3.68 -28.59
C LEU A 196 -43.29 -3.89 -29.86
N LEU A 197 -44.15 -4.92 -29.76
CA LEU A 197 -45.56 -4.94 -30.16
C LEU A 197 -46.00 -4.11 -31.39
N GLY A 198 -46.28 -4.82 -32.49
CA GLY A 198 -47.18 -4.39 -33.56
C GLY A 198 -48.24 -5.46 -33.80
N LEU A 199 -49.46 -5.22 -33.30
CA LEU A 199 -50.66 -6.01 -33.54
C LEU A 199 -51.09 -5.95 -35.02
N GLY A 200 -51.46 -7.10 -35.56
CA GLY A 200 -52.49 -7.23 -36.59
C GLY A 200 -51.99 -7.52 -38.01
N LEU A 201 -52.20 -8.75 -38.47
CA LEU A 201 -53.14 -9.05 -39.55
C LEU A 201 -53.32 -10.56 -39.71
N LEU A 202 -54.59 -10.92 -39.92
CA LEU A 202 -55.17 -12.25 -40.08
C LEU A 202 -54.60 -13.00 -41.29
N GLY A 203 -54.56 -14.33 -41.25
CA GLY A 203 -54.34 -15.11 -42.47
C GLY A 203 -54.07 -16.59 -42.28
N VAL A 204 -55.16 -17.36 -42.21
CA VAL A 204 -55.29 -18.82 -42.23
C VAL A 204 -54.38 -19.51 -43.28
N GLY A 205 -53.77 -20.65 -42.92
CA GLY A 205 -53.08 -21.51 -43.89
C GLY A 205 -52.45 -22.76 -43.29
N SER A 206 -53.27 -23.80 -43.11
CA SER A 206 -52.94 -25.15 -42.64
C SER A 206 -51.82 -25.85 -43.43
N ALA A 207 -50.98 -26.65 -42.77
CA ALA A 207 -50.77 -28.08 -43.09
C ALA A 207 -49.73 -28.76 -42.17
N LEU A 208 -50.20 -29.75 -41.43
CA LEU A 208 -49.42 -30.86 -40.88
C LEU A 208 -48.73 -31.67 -42.00
N LYS A 209 -47.49 -32.14 -41.75
CA LYS A 209 -47.02 -33.48 -42.18
C LYS A 209 -45.74 -33.86 -41.40
N ARG A 210 -45.87 -34.57 -40.26
CA ARG A 210 -45.76 -36.03 -40.06
C ARG A 210 -44.32 -36.60 -40.17
N MET A 211 -43.80 -36.96 -38.99
CA MET A 211 -42.93 -38.08 -38.60
C MET A 211 -42.11 -38.85 -39.67
N GLY A 212 -40.81 -39.02 -39.37
CA GLY A 212 -40.28 -40.33 -38.94
C GLY A 212 -39.34 -41.08 -39.89
N LYS A 213 -38.20 -41.48 -39.28
CA LYS A 213 -37.14 -42.42 -39.68
C LYS A 213 -36.09 -41.96 -40.68
#